data_AF-A0A4Z0V375-F1
#
_entry.id   AF-A0A4Z0V375-F1
#
_cell.length_a   1.000
_cell.length_b   1.000
_cell.length_c   1.000
_cell.angle_alpha   90.00
_cell.angle_beta   90.00
_cell.angle_gamma   90.00
#
_symmetry.space_group_name_H-M   'P 1'
#
loop_
_entity.id
_entity.type
_entity.pdbx_description
1 polymer ?
#
loop_
_entity_poly.entity_id
_entity_poly.type
_entity_poly.pdbx_seq_one_letter_code
_entity_poly.pdbx_strand_id
1 'polypeptide(L)'
;MVKLTKDVLEHCQKFTCGEEDLDDFFANDAIAYAKDLMGKTYCWLLKNDDTKIVAMVTLANAGIQTTHLPNNPKRKLNKHIAYNKRGRTYPAVLIGRLGVATDYQGKDYMIGAQLMNFVKPWFSGEDNKTGCRFILVDAVNKERTIKYYERNGFIPLFPRIEDEKIFYDIPMEEDLRTRMFFHDLID
;
A
#
# COMPACT_ATOMS: atom_id res chain seq x y z
N MET A 1 7.67 0.39 -15.56
CA MET A 1 6.36 0.16 -14.92
C MET A 1 5.33 0.12 -16.02
N VAL A 2 4.47 -0.89 -16.04
CA VAL A 2 3.31 -0.97 -16.94
C VAL A 2 2.06 -1.27 -16.12
N LYS A 3 0.88 -0.93 -16.66
CA LYS A 3 -0.40 -1.33 -16.05
C LYS A 3 -0.60 -2.83 -16.31
N LEU A 4 -1.05 -3.57 -15.32
CA LEU A 4 -1.39 -4.98 -15.49
C LEU A 4 -2.60 -5.12 -16.41
N THR A 5 -2.47 -5.93 -17.46
CA THR A 5 -3.53 -6.31 -18.39
C THR A 5 -3.46 -7.81 -18.67
N LYS A 6 -4.48 -8.35 -19.34
CA LYS A 6 -4.49 -9.75 -19.77
C LYS A 6 -3.29 -10.08 -20.66
N ASP A 7 -2.99 -9.18 -21.61
CA ASP A 7 -1.85 -9.35 -22.52
C ASP A 7 -0.51 -9.40 -21.78
N VAL A 8 -0.34 -8.59 -20.72
CA VAL A 8 0.86 -8.63 -19.88
C VAL A 8 0.97 -9.97 -19.14
N LEU A 9 -0.13 -10.49 -18.60
CA LEU A 9 -0.13 -11.80 -17.95
C LEU A 9 0.15 -12.96 -18.91
N GLU A 10 -0.34 -12.87 -20.15
CA GLU A 10 -0.11 -13.89 -21.19
C GLU A 10 1.33 -13.85 -21.74
N HIS A 11 1.94 -12.66 -21.81
CA HIS A 11 3.33 -12.48 -22.27
C HIS A 11 4.36 -12.85 -21.20
N CYS A 12 4.04 -12.61 -19.92
CA CYS A 12 4.98 -12.79 -18.84
C CYS A 12 4.99 -14.22 -18.27
N GLN A 13 6.13 -14.58 -17.67
CA GLN A 13 6.25 -15.77 -16.84
C GLN A 13 5.35 -15.65 -15.60
N LYS A 14 4.92 -16.80 -15.06
CA LYS A 14 4.07 -16.84 -13.87
C LYS A 14 4.76 -16.12 -12.71
N PHE A 15 4.12 -15.07 -12.20
CA PHE A 15 4.60 -14.33 -11.04
C PHE A 15 4.40 -15.17 -9.76
N THR A 16 5.40 -15.12 -8.87
CA THR A 16 5.26 -15.60 -7.50
C THR A 16 6.06 -14.75 -6.54
N CYS A 17 5.44 -14.30 -5.45
CA CYS A 17 6.10 -13.61 -4.33
C CYS A 17 6.22 -14.48 -3.08
N GLY A 18 5.79 -15.76 -3.16
CA GLY A 18 5.88 -16.73 -2.07
C GLY A 18 4.72 -16.66 -1.06
N GLU A 19 3.70 -15.84 -1.31
CA GLU A 19 2.45 -15.81 -0.54
C GLU A 19 1.29 -16.11 -1.50
N GLU A 20 0.64 -17.25 -1.31
CA GLU A 20 -0.34 -17.80 -2.27
C GLU A 20 -1.54 -16.87 -2.52
N ASP A 21 -2.04 -16.19 -1.47
CA ASP A 21 -3.15 -15.23 -1.60
C ASP A 21 -2.79 -14.04 -2.51
N LEU A 22 -1.53 -13.58 -2.47
CA LEU A 22 -1.08 -12.50 -3.33
C LEU A 22 -0.90 -12.98 -4.76
N ASP A 23 -0.30 -14.17 -4.93
CA ASP A 23 -0.05 -14.77 -6.24
C ASP A 23 -1.37 -15.07 -6.98
N ASP A 24 -2.36 -15.61 -6.27
CA ASP A 24 -3.70 -15.88 -6.79
C ASP A 24 -4.42 -14.58 -7.17
N PHE A 25 -4.42 -13.57 -6.29
CA PHE A 25 -5.01 -12.27 -6.58
C PHE A 25 -4.42 -11.64 -7.85
N PHE A 26 -3.09 -11.65 -8.01
CA PHE A 26 -2.44 -11.04 -9.17
C PHE A 26 -2.71 -11.81 -10.47
N ALA A 27 -2.86 -13.14 -10.40
CA ALA A 27 -3.12 -13.96 -11.56
C ALA A 27 -4.60 -13.90 -12.01
N ASN A 28 -5.53 -13.90 -11.05
CA ASN A 28 -6.94 -14.18 -11.32
C ASN A 28 -7.85 -12.96 -11.08
N ASP A 29 -7.60 -12.19 -10.02
CA ASP A 29 -8.55 -11.15 -9.56
C ASP A 29 -8.20 -9.74 -10.02
N ALA A 30 -6.91 -9.43 -10.15
CA ALA A 30 -6.43 -8.06 -10.36
C ALA A 30 -7.04 -7.37 -11.59
N ILE A 31 -7.33 -8.14 -12.66
CA ILE A 31 -7.97 -7.63 -13.87
C ILE A 31 -9.44 -7.29 -13.62
N ALA A 32 -10.18 -8.18 -12.97
CA ALA A 32 -11.59 -7.94 -12.62
C ALA A 32 -11.71 -6.77 -11.64
N TYR A 33 -10.83 -6.74 -10.63
CA TYR A 33 -10.71 -5.64 -9.66
C TYR A 33 -10.51 -4.28 -10.34
N ALA A 34 -9.71 -4.23 -11.41
CA ALA A 34 -9.51 -3.03 -12.21
C ALA A 34 -10.70 -2.67 -13.12
N LYS A 35 -11.42 -3.68 -13.63
CA LYS A 35 -12.63 -3.49 -14.43
C LYS A 35 -13.76 -2.86 -13.61
N ASP A 36 -13.90 -3.29 -12.36
CA ASP A 36 -14.91 -2.79 -11.43
C ASP A 36 -14.48 -1.49 -10.73
N LEU A 37 -13.35 -0.90 -11.14
CA LEU A 37 -12.80 0.35 -10.61
C LEU A 37 -12.45 0.29 -9.10
N MET A 38 -12.23 -0.91 -8.57
CA MET A 38 -11.86 -1.11 -7.16
C MET A 38 -10.39 -0.79 -6.90
N GLY A 39 -9.53 -0.96 -7.91
CA GLY A 39 -8.12 -0.58 -7.84
C GLY A 39 -7.37 -0.87 -9.13
N LYS A 40 -6.15 -0.36 -9.27
CA LYS A 40 -5.32 -0.58 -10.45
C LYS A 40 -4.02 -1.25 -10.05
N THR A 41 -3.72 -2.37 -10.69
CA THR A 41 -2.45 -3.07 -10.50
C THR A 41 -1.44 -2.60 -11.54
N TYR A 42 -0.24 -2.29 -11.07
CA TYR A 42 0.93 -1.94 -11.88
C TYR A 42 2.04 -2.94 -11.60
N CYS A 43 2.78 -3.30 -12.64
CA CYS A 43 3.90 -4.22 -12.54
C CYS A 43 5.19 -3.58 -13.06
N TRP A 44 6.30 -4.04 -12.49
CA TRP A 44 7.65 -3.71 -12.94
C TRP A 44 8.21 -4.93 -13.65
N LEU A 45 8.69 -4.71 -14.87
CA LEU A 45 9.33 -5.72 -15.70
C LEU A 45 10.84 -5.56 -15.59
N LEU A 46 11.57 -6.67 -15.72
CA LEU A 46 13.02 -6.63 -15.77
C LEU A 46 13.47 -5.95 -17.07
N LYS A 47 14.41 -5.00 -16.98
CA LYS A 47 14.86 -4.21 -18.14
C LYS A 47 15.45 -5.06 -19.28
N ASN A 48 16.10 -6.16 -18.93
CA ASN A 48 16.78 -7.04 -19.88
C ASN A 48 15.90 -8.21 -20.33
N ASP A 49 14.71 -8.38 -19.73
CA ASP A 49 13.76 -9.46 -20.02
C ASP A 49 12.35 -9.00 -19.64
N ASP A 50 11.61 -8.51 -20.63
CA ASP A 50 10.26 -7.97 -20.41
C ASP A 50 9.21 -9.05 -20.11
N THR A 51 9.57 -10.34 -20.19
CA THR A 51 8.72 -11.46 -19.78
C THR A 51 8.77 -11.67 -18.27
N LYS A 52 9.68 -11.02 -17.54
CA LYS A 52 9.85 -11.21 -16.09
C LYS A 52 9.31 -10.05 -15.29
N ILE A 53 8.33 -10.35 -14.45
CA ILE A 53 7.74 -9.41 -13.50
C ILE A 53 8.53 -9.46 -12.19
N VAL A 54 9.15 -8.35 -11.80
CA VAL A 54 9.97 -8.27 -10.57
C VAL A 54 9.16 -7.82 -9.35
N ALA A 55 8.09 -7.04 -9.57
CA ALA A 55 7.19 -6.60 -8.51
C ALA A 55 5.83 -6.17 -9.07
N MET A 56 4.81 -6.24 -8.23
CA MET A 56 3.47 -5.75 -8.49
C MET A 56 2.94 -4.94 -7.31
N VAL A 57 2.14 -3.91 -7.61
CA VAL A 57 1.41 -3.14 -6.61
C VAL A 57 0.00 -2.82 -7.10
N THR A 58 -0.99 -2.97 -6.23
CA THR A 58 -2.37 -2.55 -6.46
C THR A 58 -2.66 -1.29 -5.66
N LEU A 59 -3.11 -0.26 -6.36
CA LEU A 59 -3.39 1.06 -5.82
C LEU A 59 -4.88 1.39 -5.95
N ALA A 60 -5.49 1.91 -4.89
CA ALA A 60 -6.90 2.30 -4.85
C ALA A 60 -7.10 3.66 -4.18
N ASN A 61 -8.16 4.38 -4.53
CA ASN A 61 -8.48 5.63 -3.86
C ASN A 61 -8.96 5.36 -2.44
N ALA A 62 -8.51 6.18 -1.49
CA ALA A 62 -8.87 6.02 -0.09
C ALA A 62 -9.13 7.38 0.58
N GLY A 63 -9.72 7.33 1.77
CA GLY A 63 -9.93 8.51 2.60
C GLY A 63 -9.76 8.15 4.06
N ILE A 64 -9.02 8.98 4.80
CA ILE A 64 -8.88 8.83 6.25
C ILE A 64 -9.96 9.67 6.92
N GLN A 65 -10.97 9.03 7.50
CA GLN A 65 -12.01 9.73 8.25
C GLN A 65 -11.48 10.15 9.62
N THR A 66 -11.48 11.45 9.92
CA THR A 66 -10.95 12.01 11.17
C THR A 66 -12.02 12.30 12.22
N THR A 67 -13.30 12.14 11.87
CA THR A 67 -14.44 12.42 12.74
C THR A 67 -14.44 11.50 13.96
N HIS A 68 -14.20 10.21 13.74
CA HIS A 68 -14.25 9.18 14.78
C HIS A 68 -12.87 8.80 15.32
N LEU A 69 -11.79 9.38 14.76
CA LEU A 69 -10.45 9.07 15.23
C LEU A 69 -10.23 9.63 16.64
N PRO A 70 -9.67 8.82 17.56
CA PRO A 70 -9.23 9.30 18.87
C PRO A 70 -8.23 10.47 18.75
N ASN A 71 -8.10 11.26 19.81
CA ASN A 71 -7.27 12.47 19.80
C ASN A 71 -5.80 12.21 19.44
N ASN A 72 -5.22 11.09 19.89
CA ASN A 72 -3.81 10.77 19.64
C ASN A 72 -3.50 10.51 18.14
N PRO A 73 -4.16 9.55 17.45
CA PRO A 73 -3.96 9.34 16.01
C PRO A 73 -4.34 10.59 15.19
N LYS A 74 -5.42 11.29 15.56
CA LYS A 74 -5.82 12.54 14.90
C LYS A 74 -4.75 13.64 15.01
N ARG A 75 -4.10 13.78 16.17
CA ARG A 75 -3.01 14.75 16.38
C ARG A 75 -1.80 14.40 15.51
N LYS A 76 -1.48 13.11 15.34
CA LYS A 76 -0.37 12.68 14.47
C LYS A 76 -0.64 13.04 13.01
N LEU A 77 -1.83 12.70 12.49
CA LEU A 77 -2.22 13.08 11.11
C LEU A 77 -2.19 14.60 10.89
N ASN A 78 -2.61 15.36 11.90
CA ASN A 78 -2.69 16.82 11.81
C ASN A 78 -1.36 17.54 12.04
N LYS A 79 -0.28 16.82 12.34
CA LYS A 79 1.01 17.38 12.78
C LYS A 79 1.56 18.40 11.77
N HIS A 80 1.47 18.07 10.49
CA HIS A 80 2.00 18.89 9.38
C HIS A 80 0.90 19.58 8.55
N ILE A 81 -0.35 19.59 9.05
CA ILE A 81 -1.50 20.19 8.38
C ILE A 81 -1.89 21.49 9.09
N ALA A 82 -1.84 22.60 8.35
CA ALA A 82 -2.30 23.91 8.80
C ALA A 82 -3.77 23.85 9.28
N TYR A 83 -4.08 24.56 10.36
CA TYR A 83 -5.39 24.45 11.03
C TYR A 83 -6.59 24.65 10.10
N ASN A 84 -6.52 25.63 9.20
CA ASN A 84 -7.57 25.94 8.21
C ASN A 84 -7.75 24.86 7.13
N LYS A 85 -6.78 23.96 6.95
CA LYS A 85 -6.85 22.84 5.99
C LYS A 85 -7.28 21.53 6.67
N ARG A 86 -7.55 21.54 7.98
CA ARG A 86 -8.00 20.35 8.70
C ARG A 86 -9.47 20.08 8.40
N GLY A 87 -9.77 18.85 8.03
CA GLY A 87 -11.10 18.44 7.59
C GLY A 87 -11.56 17.13 8.21
N ARG A 88 -12.81 16.77 7.92
CA ARG A 88 -13.43 15.50 8.36
C ARG A 88 -12.83 14.27 7.67
N THR A 89 -12.29 14.45 6.47
CA THR A 89 -11.66 13.39 5.69
C THR A 89 -10.40 13.93 5.04
N TYR A 90 -9.32 13.16 5.09
CA TYR A 90 -8.12 13.46 4.33
C TYR A 90 -8.00 12.56 3.10
N PRO A 91 -7.62 13.12 1.94
CA PRO A 91 -7.45 12.35 0.72
C PRO A 91 -6.22 11.45 0.84
N ALA A 92 -6.39 10.18 0.49
CA ALA A 92 -5.33 9.18 0.56
C ALA A 92 -5.37 8.25 -0.66
N VAL A 93 -4.28 7.52 -0.86
CA VAL A 93 -4.24 6.35 -1.73
C VAL A 93 -3.91 5.11 -0.90
N LEU A 94 -4.61 4.02 -1.15
CA LEU A 94 -4.36 2.73 -0.50
C LEU A 94 -3.42 1.89 -1.38
N ILE A 95 -2.33 1.42 -0.79
CA ILE A 95 -1.57 0.28 -1.28
C ILE A 95 -2.28 -0.96 -0.76
N GLY A 96 -3.13 -1.56 -1.60
CA GLY A 96 -3.95 -2.70 -1.20
C GLY A 96 -3.18 -4.01 -1.24
N ARG A 97 -2.42 -4.24 -2.31
CA ARG A 97 -1.61 -5.45 -2.50
C ARG A 97 -0.24 -5.06 -2.99
N LEU A 98 0.80 -5.69 -2.46
CA LEU A 98 2.18 -5.48 -2.89
C LEU A 98 2.92 -6.81 -2.83
N GLY A 99 3.49 -7.22 -3.96
CA GLY A 99 4.31 -8.42 -4.07
C GLY A 99 5.63 -8.11 -4.76
N VAL A 100 6.73 -8.67 -4.24
CA VAL A 100 8.03 -8.69 -4.91
C VAL A 100 8.33 -10.14 -5.28
N ALA A 101 8.69 -10.39 -6.53
CA ALA A 101 8.98 -11.75 -7.00
C ALA A 101 10.09 -12.39 -6.16
N THR A 102 9.94 -13.67 -5.80
CA THR A 102 10.84 -14.40 -4.87
C THR A 102 12.31 -14.23 -5.20
N ASP A 103 12.64 -14.31 -6.49
CA ASP A 103 14.01 -14.25 -7.01
C ASP A 103 14.68 -12.88 -6.81
N TYR A 104 13.87 -11.84 -6.57
CA TYR A 104 14.32 -10.45 -6.41
C TYR A 104 14.03 -9.89 -5.01
N GLN A 105 13.66 -10.76 -4.06
CA GLN A 105 13.55 -10.39 -2.65
C GLN A 105 14.92 -10.29 -1.99
N GLY A 106 14.97 -9.68 -0.80
CA GLY A 106 16.18 -9.60 0.00
C GLY A 106 16.99 -8.31 -0.22
N LYS A 107 18.22 -8.32 0.32
CA LYS A 107 19.07 -7.12 0.42
C LYS A 107 19.83 -6.80 -0.87
N ASP A 108 20.00 -7.77 -1.75
CA ASP A 108 20.85 -7.60 -2.93
C ASP A 108 20.20 -6.66 -3.96
N TYR A 109 18.89 -6.82 -4.17
CA TYR A 109 18.14 -5.97 -5.11
C TYR A 109 17.34 -4.87 -4.41
N MET A 110 16.86 -5.10 -3.18
CA MET A 110 16.00 -4.18 -2.45
C MET A 110 14.78 -3.67 -3.25
N ILE A 111 14.21 -4.51 -4.13
CA ILE A 111 13.12 -4.10 -5.05
C ILE A 111 11.93 -3.47 -4.30
N GLY A 112 11.57 -4.00 -3.13
CA GLY A 112 10.51 -3.41 -2.32
C GLY A 112 10.79 -1.96 -1.89
N ALA A 113 12.03 -1.62 -1.57
CA ALA A 113 12.41 -0.24 -1.23
C ALA A 113 12.42 0.65 -2.48
N GLN A 114 12.94 0.14 -3.60
CA GLN A 114 12.88 0.85 -4.88
C GLN A 114 11.45 1.16 -5.30
N LEU A 115 10.54 0.21 -5.13
CA LEU A 115 9.11 0.39 -5.41
C LEU A 115 8.52 1.52 -4.55
N MET A 116 8.79 1.55 -3.25
CA MET A 116 8.30 2.64 -2.38
C MET A 116 8.92 4.00 -2.73
N ASN A 117 10.22 4.02 -3.04
CA ASN A 117 10.91 5.22 -3.51
C ASN A 117 10.38 5.73 -4.84
N PHE A 118 9.73 4.88 -5.64
CA PHE A 118 9.01 5.28 -6.85
C PHE A 118 7.57 5.72 -6.55
N VAL A 119 6.83 4.94 -5.76
CA VAL A 119 5.41 5.16 -5.51
C VAL A 119 5.15 6.48 -4.78
N LYS A 120 5.98 6.85 -3.79
CA LYS A 120 5.74 8.09 -3.02
C LYS A 120 5.87 9.35 -3.89
N PRO A 121 6.98 9.58 -4.63
CA PRO A 121 7.07 10.75 -5.50
C PRO A 121 6.04 10.72 -6.64
N TRP A 122 5.61 9.54 -7.08
CA TRP A 122 4.59 9.43 -8.11
C TRP A 122 3.26 10.06 -7.70
N PHE A 123 2.91 9.99 -6.41
CA PHE A 123 1.68 10.62 -5.88
C PHE A 123 1.84 12.09 -5.47
N SER A 124 3.07 12.59 -5.29
CA SER A 124 3.33 14.01 -5.03
C SER A 124 3.73 14.81 -6.28
N GLY A 125 3.92 14.14 -7.43
CA GLY A 125 4.28 14.77 -8.69
C GLY A 125 3.14 15.59 -9.33
N GLU A 126 3.52 16.54 -10.19
CA GLU A 126 2.60 17.49 -10.84
C GLU A 126 1.53 16.81 -11.72
N ASP A 127 1.85 15.65 -12.30
CA ASP A 127 0.94 14.89 -13.16
C ASP A 127 -0.05 13.99 -12.40
N ASN A 128 -0.08 14.06 -11.06
CA ASN A 128 -1.03 13.28 -10.29
C ASN A 128 -2.47 13.75 -10.55
N LYS A 129 -3.23 12.92 -11.29
CA LYS A 129 -4.62 13.19 -11.69
C LYS A 129 -5.60 13.28 -10.51
N THR A 130 -5.25 12.69 -9.37
CA THR A 130 -6.08 12.65 -8.17
C THR A 130 -5.20 12.95 -6.96
N GLY A 131 -5.15 14.22 -6.54
CA GLY A 131 -4.32 14.65 -5.43
C GLY A 131 -4.63 13.87 -4.13
N CYS A 132 -3.58 13.44 -3.44
CA CYS A 132 -3.68 12.81 -2.12
C CYS A 132 -2.58 13.36 -1.19
N ARG A 133 -2.85 13.35 0.11
CA ARG A 133 -1.87 13.75 1.15
C ARG A 133 -1.17 12.54 1.74
N PHE A 134 -1.89 11.43 1.85
CA PHE A 134 -1.43 10.25 2.55
C PHE A 134 -1.39 9.02 1.64
N ILE A 135 -0.45 8.12 1.91
CA ILE A 135 -0.51 6.74 1.46
C ILE A 135 -0.94 5.89 2.65
N LEU A 136 -1.96 5.06 2.47
CA LEU A 136 -2.42 4.07 3.44
C LEU A 136 -1.97 2.68 3.02
N VAL A 137 -1.76 1.83 4.01
CA VAL A 137 -1.58 0.40 3.79
C VAL A 137 -2.21 -0.40 4.93
N ASP A 138 -2.87 -1.48 4.56
CA ASP A 138 -3.34 -2.49 5.49
C ASP A 138 -2.30 -3.60 5.57
N ALA A 139 -1.33 -3.44 6.47
CA ALA A 139 -0.14 -4.27 6.53
C ALA A 139 -0.42 -5.54 7.33
N VAL A 140 -0.23 -6.72 6.73
CA VAL A 140 -0.27 -8.01 7.46
C VAL A 140 0.60 -7.90 8.72
N ASN A 141 0.04 -8.26 9.88
CA ASN A 141 0.66 -8.11 11.19
C ASN A 141 1.72 -9.20 11.46
N LYS A 142 2.64 -9.35 10.51
CA LYS A 142 3.86 -10.16 10.58
C LYS A 142 5.05 -9.22 10.75
N GLU A 143 6.01 -9.58 11.59
CA GLU A 143 7.17 -8.74 11.92
C GLU A 143 7.93 -8.25 10.68
N ARG A 144 8.11 -9.10 9.66
CA ARG A 144 8.77 -8.76 8.40
C ARG A 144 8.07 -7.62 7.67
N THR A 145 6.75 -7.67 7.58
CA THR A 145 5.91 -6.70 6.86
C THR A 145 5.87 -5.36 7.60
N ILE A 146 5.70 -5.40 8.93
CA ILE A 146 5.72 -4.20 9.77
C ILE A 146 7.06 -3.48 9.66
N LYS A 147 8.19 -4.20 9.84
CA LYS A 147 9.53 -3.63 9.69
C LYS A 147 9.78 -3.05 8.30
N TYR A 148 9.21 -3.65 7.26
CA TYR A 148 9.33 -3.12 5.90
C TYR A 148 8.66 -1.75 5.77
N TYR A 149 7.40 -1.60 6.20
CA TYR A 149 6.69 -0.32 6.12
C TYR A 149 7.30 0.75 7.02
N GLU A 150 7.70 0.39 8.25
CA GLU A 150 8.40 1.32 9.16
C GLU A 150 9.72 1.84 8.56
N ARG A 151 10.53 0.96 7.96
CA ARG A 151 11.77 1.37 7.27
C ARG A 151 11.52 2.26 6.06
N ASN A 152 10.35 2.11 5.43
CA ASN A 152 9.89 3.00 4.37
C ASN A 152 9.13 4.21 4.92
N GLY A 153 9.28 4.58 6.21
CA GLY A 153 8.74 5.82 6.77
C GLY A 153 7.21 5.83 6.94
N PHE A 154 6.57 4.66 6.92
CA PHE A 154 5.19 4.55 7.35
C PHE A 154 5.13 4.47 8.87
N ILE A 155 4.08 5.04 9.45
CA ILE A 155 3.79 4.96 10.88
C ILE A 155 2.41 4.34 11.09
N PRO A 156 2.22 3.58 12.18
CA PRO A 156 0.91 3.01 12.45
C PRO A 156 -0.08 4.14 12.72
N LEU A 157 -1.27 4.04 12.13
CA LEU A 157 -2.36 4.99 12.34
C LEU A 157 -2.70 5.02 13.83
N PHE A 158 -2.87 3.84 14.43
CA PHE A 158 -3.06 3.64 15.86
C PHE A 158 -1.75 3.20 16.51
N PRO A 159 -1.18 3.99 17.43
CA PRO A 159 0.10 3.62 18.07
C PRO A 159 0.01 2.33 18.87
N ARG A 160 -1.14 2.08 19.50
CA ARG A 160 -1.43 0.90 20.32
C ARG A 160 -2.39 -0.02 19.57
N ILE A 161 -2.16 -1.32 19.67
CA ILE A 161 -3.00 -2.35 19.03
C ILE A 161 -4.41 -2.32 19.63
N GLU A 162 -4.51 -2.09 20.94
CA GLU A 162 -5.76 -2.04 21.68
C GLU A 162 -6.66 -0.91 21.17
N ASP A 163 -6.08 0.25 20.88
CA ASP A 163 -6.82 1.39 20.32
C ASP A 163 -7.37 1.07 18.92
N GLU A 164 -6.60 0.33 18.13
CA GLU A 164 -7.00 -0.10 16.77
C GLU A 164 -8.13 -1.12 16.83
N LYS A 165 -8.01 -2.10 17.73
CA LYS A 165 -9.07 -3.09 17.96
C LYS A 165 -10.37 -2.44 18.39
N ILE A 166 -10.32 -1.53 19.36
CA ILE A 166 -11.51 -0.77 19.80
C ILE A 166 -12.12 0.01 18.64
N PHE A 167 -11.28 0.63 17.79
CA PHE A 167 -11.77 1.45 16.69
C PHE A 167 -12.49 0.64 15.59
N TYR A 168 -12.05 -0.59 15.34
CA TYR A 168 -12.65 -1.49 14.35
C TYR A 168 -13.61 -2.52 14.95
N ASP A 169 -13.99 -2.37 16.23
CA ASP A 169 -14.85 -3.30 16.96
C ASP A 169 -14.34 -4.76 16.94
N ILE A 170 -13.02 -4.95 17.01
CA ILE A 170 -12.36 -6.25 17.07
C ILE A 170 -12.22 -6.69 18.53
N PRO A 171 -12.62 -7.92 18.91
CA PRO A 171 -12.45 -8.43 20.27
C PRO A 171 -10.98 -8.42 20.74
N MET A 172 -10.76 -8.18 22.03
CA MET A 172 -9.40 -8.08 22.58
C MET A 172 -8.64 -9.40 22.52
N GLU A 173 -9.37 -10.51 22.56
CA GLU A 173 -8.88 -11.88 22.50
C GLU A 173 -8.51 -12.30 21.07
N GLU A 174 -9.05 -11.65 20.05
CA GLU A 174 -8.78 -11.99 18.65
C GLU A 174 -7.46 -11.38 18.17
N ASP A 175 -6.69 -12.15 17.40
CA ASP A 175 -5.47 -11.62 16.80
C ASP A 175 -5.79 -10.58 15.73
N LEU A 176 -5.13 -9.43 15.84
CA LEU A 176 -5.22 -8.38 14.84
C LEU A 176 -4.43 -8.79 13.60
N ARG A 177 -5.13 -9.26 12.56
CA ARG A 177 -4.51 -9.84 11.35
C ARG A 177 -3.68 -8.84 10.55
N THR A 178 -4.12 -7.59 10.52
CA THR A 178 -3.48 -6.51 9.77
C THR A 178 -3.44 -5.24 10.61
N ARG A 179 -2.49 -4.36 10.31
CA ARG A 179 -2.30 -3.07 10.96
C ARG A 179 -2.43 -1.96 9.93
N MET A 180 -3.23 -0.96 10.23
CA MET A 180 -3.36 0.24 9.41
C MET A 180 -2.15 1.15 9.62
N PHE A 181 -1.41 1.38 8.54
CA PHE A 181 -0.28 2.29 8.49
C PHE A 181 -0.54 3.42 7.52
N PHE A 182 0.06 4.58 7.77
CA PHE A 182 0.03 5.70 6.86
C PHE A 182 1.41 6.33 6.68
N HIS A 183 1.60 6.94 5.52
CA HIS A 183 2.75 7.79 5.21
C HIS A 183 2.25 9.14 4.71
N ASP A 184 2.82 10.22 5.24
CA ASP A 184 2.55 11.58 4.80
C ASP A 184 3.48 11.93 3.64
N LEU A 185 2.92 12.32 2.49
CA LEU A 185 3.69 12.62 1.26
C LEU A 185 4.50 13.92 1.31
N ILE A 186 4.36 14.72 2.37
CA ILE A 186 5.07 15.99 2.54
C ILE A 186 6.08 15.93 3.71
N ASP A 187 6.17 14.80 4.42
CA ASP A 187 7.21 14.56 5.44
C ASP A 187 8.58 14.20 4.85
#